data_AF-A0A9D7FC01-F1
#
_entry.id   AF-A0A9D7FC01-F1
#
_cell.length_a   1.000
_cell.length_b   1.000
_cell.length_c   1.000
_cell.angle_alpha   90.00
_cell.angle_beta   90.00
_cell.angle_gamma   90.00
#
_symmetry.space_group_name_H-M   'P 1'
#
loop_
_entity.id
_entity.type
_entity.pdbx_description
1 polymer ?
#
loop_
_entity_poly.entity_id
_entity_poly.type
_entity_poly.pdbx_seq_one_letter_code
_entity_poly.pdbx_strand_id
1 'polypeptide(L)'
;MIIPFFKPDIFLIASPKEILEKASGDNARGVLVIARFLEGAEIAEQDLLYKILKSVQLESTKDILLLKASTDDRFPLSALCRQTGSRFALLFGIDPPSAGLHFRIQKYQPFSVNGITGLWADQLSAIEGSKELKNALWIGLKAIPFNPL
;
A
#
# COMPACT_ATOMS: atom_id res chain seq x y z
N MET A 1 20.91 -38.90 16.45
CA MET A 1 21.08 -37.46 16.13
C MET A 1 19.82 -37.02 15.42
N ILE A 2 18.89 -36.36 16.12
CA ILE A 2 17.59 -35.98 15.56
C ILE A 2 17.76 -34.56 15.02
N ILE A 3 17.68 -34.41 13.70
CA ILE A 3 17.63 -33.10 13.05
C ILE A 3 16.25 -32.52 13.38
N PRO A 4 16.12 -31.35 14.02
CA PRO A 4 14.81 -30.72 14.15
C PRO A 4 14.41 -30.23 12.76
N PHE A 5 13.47 -30.95 12.14
CA PHE A 5 13.07 -30.84 10.73
C PHE A 5 12.14 -29.64 10.44
N PHE A 6 11.65 -28.91 11.44
CA PHE A 6 10.74 -27.79 11.19
C PHE A 6 10.86 -26.77 12.32
N LYS A 7 11.46 -25.60 12.04
CA LYS A 7 11.01 -24.37 12.67
C LYS A 7 10.01 -23.77 11.67
N PRO A 8 8.70 -24.03 11.79
CA PRO A 8 7.78 -23.10 11.19
C PRO A 8 7.98 -21.82 11.99
N ASP A 9 8.60 -20.81 11.41
CA ASP A 9 8.26 -19.45 11.80
C ASP A 9 6.77 -19.33 11.48
N ILE A 10 5.94 -19.69 12.46
CA ILE A 10 4.49 -19.52 12.40
C ILE A 10 4.31 -18.02 12.50
N PHE A 11 4.46 -17.34 11.38
CA PHE A 11 4.10 -15.94 11.26
C PHE A 11 2.60 -15.89 11.49
N LEU A 12 2.19 -15.27 12.59
CA LEU A 12 0.80 -14.91 12.84
C LEU A 12 0.38 -13.96 11.71
N ILE A 13 -0.29 -14.51 10.70
CA ILE A 13 -0.98 -13.69 9.71
C ILE A 13 -2.16 -13.08 10.47
N ALA A 14 -2.00 -11.84 10.90
CA ALA A 14 -3.11 -11.09 11.49
C ALA A 14 -4.29 -11.11 10.52
N SER A 15 -5.49 -11.32 11.03
CA SER A 15 -6.66 -11.36 10.17
C SER A 15 -6.82 -10.01 9.45
N PRO A 16 -7.35 -9.98 8.22
CA PRO A 16 -7.58 -8.73 7.51
C PRO A 16 -8.36 -7.70 8.34
N LYS A 17 -9.26 -8.16 9.22
CA LYS A 17 -10.01 -7.30 10.15
C LYS A 17 -9.10 -6.61 11.17
N GLU A 18 -8.23 -7.34 11.87
CA GLU A 18 -7.31 -6.78 12.86
C GLU A 18 -6.33 -5.78 12.23
N ILE A 19 -5.92 -6.03 10.99
CA ILE A 19 -5.05 -5.12 10.24
C ILE A 19 -5.80 -3.83 9.89
N LEU A 20 -7.06 -3.95 9.45
CA LEU A 20 -7.90 -2.80 9.09
C LEU A 20 -8.35 -1.96 10.27
N GLU A 21 -8.28 -2.46 11.51
CA GLU A 21 -8.52 -1.63 12.71
C GLU A 21 -7.51 -0.49 12.86
N LYS A 22 -6.33 -0.63 12.26
CA LYS A 22 -5.30 0.42 12.20
C LYS A 22 -5.53 1.42 11.06
N ALA A 23 -6.53 1.19 10.20
CA ALA A 23 -6.78 2.02 9.04
C ALA A 23 -7.65 3.25 9.36
N SER A 24 -7.48 4.33 8.61
CA SER A 24 -8.23 5.57 8.77
C SER A 24 -8.71 6.15 7.44
N GLY A 25 -9.88 6.80 7.45
CA GLY A 25 -10.51 7.40 6.28
C GLY A 25 -11.78 6.65 5.81
N ASP A 26 -12.55 7.28 4.93
CA ASP A 26 -13.91 6.84 4.58
C ASP A 26 -13.96 5.91 3.36
N ASN A 27 -12.85 5.75 2.62
CA ASN A 27 -12.78 4.93 1.40
C ASN A 27 -13.83 5.29 0.33
N ALA A 28 -14.31 6.53 0.26
CA ALA A 28 -15.46 6.89 -0.58
C ALA A 28 -15.22 6.66 -2.09
N ARG A 29 -13.95 6.62 -2.54
CA ARG A 29 -13.57 6.31 -3.93
C ARG A 29 -13.01 4.90 -4.11
N GLY A 30 -13.08 4.06 -3.06
CA GLY A 30 -12.59 2.69 -3.11
C GLY A 30 -11.07 2.60 -3.28
N VAL A 31 -10.31 3.53 -2.70
CA VAL A 31 -8.85 3.58 -2.78
C VAL A 31 -8.23 3.17 -1.45
N LEU A 32 -7.60 2.01 -1.41
CA LEU A 32 -6.78 1.58 -0.28
C LEU A 32 -5.34 2.08 -0.47
N VAL A 33 -4.83 2.83 0.50
CA VAL A 33 -3.44 3.25 0.56
C VAL A 33 -2.77 2.50 1.69
N ILE A 34 -1.67 1.82 1.40
CA ILE A 34 -0.87 1.11 2.40
C ILE A 34 0.52 1.71 2.39
N ALA A 35 0.91 2.29 3.51
CA ALA A 35 2.20 2.97 3.63
C ALA A 35 2.95 2.48 4.87
N ARG A 36 4.23 2.18 4.67
CA ARG A 36 5.19 2.02 5.76
C ARG A 36 5.88 3.35 6.02
N PHE A 37 5.76 3.82 7.25
CA PHE A 37 6.40 5.06 7.68
C PHE A 37 7.72 4.76 8.39
N LEU A 38 8.72 5.62 8.20
CA LEU A 38 9.96 5.55 8.95
C LEU A 38 9.75 6.10 10.37
N GLU A 39 10.28 5.39 11.36
CA GLU A 39 10.23 5.82 12.76
C GLU A 39 10.92 7.18 12.92
N GLY A 40 10.20 8.14 13.51
CA GLY A 40 10.67 9.51 13.70
C GLY A 40 10.45 10.45 12.51
N ALA A 41 9.89 9.97 11.39
CA ALA A 41 9.57 10.78 10.21
C ALA A 41 8.08 10.71 9.81
N GLU A 42 7.22 10.11 10.64
CA GLU A 42 5.83 9.78 10.30
C GLU A 42 5.03 11.02 9.88
N ILE A 43 5.21 12.15 10.58
CA ILE A 43 4.47 13.39 10.26
C ILE A 43 4.90 13.92 8.89
N ALA A 44 6.20 13.95 8.60
CA ALA A 44 6.73 14.48 7.35
C ALA A 44 6.35 13.58 6.16
N GLU A 45 6.50 12.26 6.31
CA GLU A 45 6.11 11.30 5.27
C GLU A 45 4.58 11.30 5.05
N GLN A 46 3.77 11.47 6.10
CA GLN A 46 2.32 11.58 5.96
C GLN A 46 1.91 12.86 5.22
N ASP A 47 2.58 13.99 5.47
CA ASP A 47 2.36 15.23 4.72
C ASP A 47 2.74 15.07 3.23
N LEU A 48 3.87 14.41 2.95
CA LEU A 48 4.27 14.06 1.58
C LEU A 48 3.23 13.17 0.90
N LEU A 49 2.74 12.14 1.57
CA LEU A 49 1.70 11.26 1.05
C LEU A 49 0.46 12.06 0.67
N TYR A 50 0.00 12.98 1.53
CA TYR A 50 -1.18 13.79 1.25
C TYR A 50 -0.97 14.75 0.08
N LYS A 51 0.24 15.31 -0.08
CA LYS A 51 0.60 16.09 -1.28
C LYS A 51 0.53 15.24 -2.55
N ILE A 52 1.03 14.01 -2.50
CA ILE A 52 0.96 13.05 -3.62
C ILE A 52 -0.51 12.75 -3.97
N LEU A 53 -1.34 12.39 -2.99
CA LEU A 53 -2.76 12.08 -3.22
C LEU A 53 -3.53 13.28 -3.79
N LYS A 54 -3.28 14.48 -3.27
CA LYS A 54 -3.87 15.72 -3.76
C LYS A 54 -3.50 16.00 -5.23
N SER A 55 -2.29 15.63 -5.66
CA SER A 55 -1.85 15.80 -7.06
C SER A 55 -2.69 14.99 -8.05
N VAL A 56 -3.31 13.89 -7.60
CA VAL A 56 -4.26 13.07 -8.37
C VAL A 56 -5.71 13.24 -7.94
N GLN A 57 -6.02 14.37 -7.28
CA GLN A 57 -7.38 14.76 -6.89
C GLN A 57 -8.05 13.76 -5.94
N LEU A 58 -7.27 13.15 -5.04
CA LEU A 58 -7.77 12.32 -3.95
C LEU A 58 -7.71 13.08 -2.62
N GLU A 59 -8.84 13.14 -1.93
CA GLU A 59 -8.95 13.66 -0.55
C GLU A 59 -8.47 12.62 0.47
N SER A 60 -7.51 12.98 1.31
CA SER A 60 -6.78 12.07 2.21
C SER A 60 -7.63 11.39 3.29
N THR A 61 -8.75 11.98 3.69
CA THR A 61 -9.64 11.44 4.73
C THR A 61 -10.94 10.88 4.16
N LYS A 62 -11.42 11.44 3.06
CA LYS A 62 -12.72 11.07 2.49
C LYS A 62 -12.60 10.01 1.40
N ASP A 63 -11.68 10.20 0.45
CA ASP A 63 -11.66 9.37 -0.75
C ASP A 63 -10.92 8.04 -0.55
N ILE A 64 -10.00 8.02 0.42
CA ILE A 64 -9.09 6.91 0.64
C ILE A 64 -9.34 6.21 1.99
N LEU A 65 -8.80 5.00 2.10
CA LEU A 65 -8.57 4.32 3.35
C LEU A 65 -7.05 4.15 3.51
N LEU A 66 -6.46 4.77 4.53
CA LEU A 66 -5.03 4.70 4.82
C LEU A 66 -4.75 3.63 5.87
N LEU A 67 -4.00 2.59 5.49
CA LEU A 67 -3.42 1.62 6.39
C LEU A 67 -1.94 1.95 6.64
N LYS A 68 -1.60 2.20 7.91
CA LYS A 68 -0.22 2.34 8.37
C LYS A 68 0.34 0.95 8.67
N ALA A 69 1.19 0.44 7.78
CA ALA A 69 1.77 -0.90 7.90
C ALA A 69 3.09 -0.88 8.68
N SER A 70 3.25 -1.83 9.59
CA SER A 70 4.51 -2.09 10.29
C SER A 70 5.45 -2.97 9.45
N THR A 71 6.69 -3.12 9.91
CA THR A 71 7.71 -3.95 9.24
C THR A 71 7.33 -5.44 9.23
N ASP A 72 6.73 -5.89 10.33
CA ASP A 72 6.32 -7.28 10.57
C ASP A 72 4.94 -7.62 10.00
N ASP A 73 4.18 -6.62 9.55
CA ASP A 73 2.85 -6.86 9.01
C ASP A 73 2.94 -7.69 7.71
N ARG A 74 2.14 -8.76 7.67
CA ARG A 74 1.91 -9.61 6.51
C ARG A 74 0.42 -9.66 6.26
N PHE A 75 0.00 -9.32 5.05
CA PHE A 75 -1.42 -9.26 4.70
C PHE A 75 -1.66 -9.69 3.26
N PRO A 76 -2.71 -10.45 2.97
CA PRO A 76 -3.15 -10.65 1.60
C PRO A 76 -3.85 -9.38 1.07
N LEU A 77 -3.24 -8.67 0.13
CA LEU A 77 -3.80 -7.43 -0.45
C LEU A 77 -5.22 -7.65 -0.99
N SER A 78 -5.44 -8.78 -1.67
CA SER A 78 -6.75 -9.14 -2.21
C SER A 78 -7.82 -9.32 -1.14
N ALA A 79 -7.47 -9.80 0.06
CA ALA A 79 -8.40 -9.92 1.16
C ALA A 79 -8.74 -8.55 1.76
N LEU A 80 -7.74 -7.67 1.92
CA LEU A 80 -7.96 -6.30 2.38
C LEU A 80 -8.91 -5.56 1.43
N CYS A 81 -8.58 -5.54 0.13
CA CYS A 81 -9.41 -4.89 -0.89
C CYS A 81 -10.83 -5.45 -0.94
N ARG A 82 -11.00 -6.78 -0.82
CA ARG A 82 -12.33 -7.39 -0.79
C ARG A 82 -13.14 -6.97 0.44
N GLN A 83 -12.49 -6.89 1.60
CA GLN A 83 -13.17 -6.54 2.85
C GLN A 83 -13.54 -5.05 2.91
N THR A 84 -12.72 -4.18 2.32
CA THR A 84 -12.97 -2.73 2.28
C THR A 84 -13.82 -2.30 1.09
N GLY A 85 -14.00 -3.18 0.09
CA GLY A 85 -14.59 -2.84 -1.19
C GLY A 85 -13.67 -1.99 -2.08
N SER A 86 -12.40 -1.85 -1.72
CA SER A 86 -11.44 -1.05 -2.48
C SER A 86 -11.09 -1.73 -3.80
N ARG A 87 -11.17 -0.96 -4.88
CA ARG A 87 -10.79 -1.37 -6.25
C ARG A 87 -9.44 -0.81 -6.67
N PHE A 88 -8.96 0.21 -5.94
CA PHE A 88 -7.64 0.78 -6.14
C PHE A 88 -6.74 0.48 -4.94
N ALA A 89 -5.46 0.21 -5.20
CA ALA A 89 -4.46 -0.03 -4.17
C ALA A 89 -3.15 0.71 -4.45
N LEU A 90 -2.71 1.58 -3.53
CA LEU A 90 -1.42 2.26 -3.62
C LEU A 90 -0.54 1.78 -2.47
N LEU A 91 0.62 1.20 -2.78
CA LEU A 91 1.51 0.61 -1.79
C LEU A 91 2.86 1.33 -1.78
N PHE A 92 3.21 1.93 -0.64
CA PHE A 92 4.44 2.71 -0.44
C PHE A 92 5.36 2.00 0.56
N GLY A 93 6.55 1.60 0.11
CA GLY A 93 7.53 0.92 0.97
C GLY A 93 7.13 -0.50 1.37
N ILE A 94 6.17 -1.10 0.65
CA ILE A 94 5.70 -2.47 0.88
C ILE A 94 6.33 -3.41 -0.15
N ASP A 95 6.92 -4.49 0.34
CA ASP A 95 7.46 -5.55 -0.50
C ASP A 95 6.32 -6.48 -0.98
N PRO A 96 6.20 -6.81 -2.29
CA PRO A 96 5.07 -7.59 -2.81
C PRO A 96 4.83 -8.95 -2.12
N PRO A 97 5.86 -9.75 -1.78
CA PRO A 97 5.70 -10.94 -0.93
C PRO A 97 4.96 -10.68 0.39
N SER A 98 5.19 -9.52 1.01
CA SER A 98 4.53 -9.13 2.28
C SER A 98 3.03 -8.89 2.09
N ALA A 99 2.64 -8.53 0.87
CA ALA A 99 1.26 -8.31 0.44
C ALA A 99 0.57 -9.58 -0.11
N GLY A 100 1.21 -10.75 0.04
CA GLY A 100 0.71 -12.05 -0.43
C GLY A 100 0.88 -12.28 -1.94
N LEU A 101 1.78 -11.53 -2.59
CA LEU A 101 2.03 -11.62 -4.03
C LEU A 101 3.40 -12.22 -4.31
N HIS A 102 3.39 -13.40 -4.93
CA HIS A 102 4.60 -14.18 -5.20
C HIS A 102 5.20 -13.95 -6.60
N PHE A 103 4.70 -12.96 -7.35
CA PHE A 103 5.21 -12.61 -8.67
C PHE A 103 5.95 -11.28 -8.65
N ARG A 104 6.87 -11.09 -9.62
CA ARG A 104 7.62 -9.83 -9.75
C ARG A 104 6.68 -8.72 -10.19
N ILE A 105 6.58 -7.66 -9.39
CA ILE A 105 5.85 -6.45 -9.74
C ILE A 105 6.84 -5.34 -10.04
N GLN A 106 6.64 -4.67 -11.16
CA GLN A 106 7.42 -3.50 -11.52
C GLN A 106 6.88 -2.29 -10.76
N LYS A 107 7.74 -1.66 -9.95
CA LYS A 107 7.40 -0.42 -9.26
C LYS A 107 7.06 0.68 -10.26
N TYR A 108 6.18 1.58 -9.85
CA TYR A 108 5.73 2.76 -10.59
C TYR A 108 4.97 2.46 -11.90
N GLN A 109 4.70 1.19 -12.19
CA GLN A 109 3.81 0.80 -13.27
C GLN A 109 2.48 0.32 -12.69
N PRO A 110 1.35 0.81 -13.22
CA PRO A 110 0.05 0.30 -12.82
C PRO A 110 -0.05 -1.20 -13.10
N PHE A 111 -0.59 -1.94 -12.14
CA PHE A 111 -0.96 -3.33 -12.34
C PHE A 111 -2.46 -3.47 -12.21
N SER A 112 -3.02 -4.54 -12.80
CA SER A 112 -4.40 -4.94 -12.57
C SER A 112 -4.48 -6.44 -12.30
N VAL A 113 -5.05 -6.83 -11.17
CA VAL A 113 -5.22 -8.23 -10.78
C VAL A 113 -6.53 -8.40 -10.03
N ASN A 114 -7.36 -9.36 -10.43
CA ASN A 114 -8.64 -9.66 -9.77
C ASN A 114 -9.55 -8.43 -9.58
N GLY A 115 -9.58 -7.52 -10.56
CA GLY A 115 -10.37 -6.28 -10.48
C GLY A 115 -9.82 -5.20 -9.56
N ILE A 116 -8.61 -5.41 -9.01
CA ILE A 116 -7.86 -4.42 -8.24
C ILE A 116 -6.81 -3.80 -9.17
N THR A 117 -6.87 -2.49 -9.35
CA THR A 117 -5.85 -1.73 -10.07
C THR A 117 -4.98 -1.00 -9.07
N GLY A 118 -3.67 -1.01 -9.22
CA GLY A 118 -2.83 -0.35 -8.23
C GLY A 118 -1.45 0.01 -8.69
N LEU A 119 -0.66 0.50 -7.75
CA LEU A 119 0.73 0.86 -7.95
C LEU A 119 1.57 0.43 -6.75
N TRP A 120 2.72 -0.20 -7.01
CA TRP A 120 3.79 -0.32 -6.02
C TRP A 120 4.79 0.81 -6.18
N ALA A 121 5.20 1.40 -5.07
CA ALA A 121 6.18 2.46 -5.02
C ALA A 121 7.20 2.20 -3.90
N ASP A 122 8.36 2.84 -4.01
CA ASP A 122 9.31 2.90 -2.91
C ASP A 122 8.72 3.60 -1.67
N GLN A 123 9.49 3.56 -0.59
CA GLN A 123 9.14 4.27 0.63
C GLN A 123 9.09 5.78 0.40
N LEU A 124 8.24 6.48 1.17
CA LEU A 124 7.98 7.91 1.01
C LEU A 124 9.24 8.76 1.13
N SER A 125 10.11 8.49 2.11
CA SER A 125 11.43 9.13 2.26
C SER A 125 12.34 8.98 1.04
N ALA A 126 12.39 7.79 0.42
CA ALA A 126 13.18 7.56 -0.80
C ALA A 126 12.62 8.37 -1.98
N ILE A 127 11.29 8.41 -2.11
CA ILE A 127 10.60 9.24 -3.11
C ILE A 127 10.91 10.72 -2.86
N GLU A 128 10.89 11.18 -1.60
CA GLU A 128 11.17 12.57 -1.27
C GLU A 128 12.55 13.03 -1.74
N GLY A 129 13.57 12.18 -1.55
CA GLY A 129 14.96 12.48 -1.91
C GLY A 129 15.28 12.40 -3.40
N SER A 130 14.40 11.82 -4.23
CA SER A 130 14.71 11.58 -5.66
C SER A 130 13.68 12.19 -6.62
N LYS A 131 14.15 13.12 -7.45
CA LYS A 131 13.35 13.71 -8.54
C LYS A 131 12.89 12.65 -9.54
N GLU A 132 13.72 11.65 -9.81
CA GLU A 132 13.42 10.56 -10.74
C GLU A 132 12.28 9.70 -10.21
N LEU A 133 12.31 9.32 -8.93
CA LEU A 133 11.25 8.55 -8.28
C LEU A 133 9.93 9.33 -8.20
N LYS A 134 9.99 10.64 -7.90
CA LYS A 134 8.79 11.50 -7.96
C LYS A 134 8.16 11.52 -9.35
N ASN A 135 8.99 11.64 -10.39
CA ASN A 135 8.50 11.67 -11.75
C ASN A 135 7.91 10.31 -12.17
N ALA A 136 8.58 9.20 -11.82
CA ALA A 136 8.07 7.85 -12.09
C ALA A 136 6.73 7.61 -11.38
N LEU A 137 6.62 7.99 -10.11
CA LEU A 137 5.38 7.93 -9.33
C LEU A 137 4.27 8.74 -10.00
N TRP A 138 4.56 9.98 -10.39
CA TRP A 138 3.57 10.85 -11.03
C TRP A 138 3.04 10.26 -12.34
N ILE A 139 3.92 9.74 -13.18
CA ILE A 139 3.56 9.07 -14.44
C ILE A 139 2.67 7.85 -14.15
N GLY A 140 3.05 7.02 -13.17
CA GLY A 140 2.29 5.83 -12.78
C GLY A 140 0.90 6.18 -12.23
N LEU A 141 0.80 7.16 -11.33
CA LEU A 141 -0.47 7.57 -10.73
C LEU A 141 -1.44 8.16 -11.76
N LYS A 142 -0.94 8.94 -12.74
CA LYS A 142 -1.78 9.48 -13.82
C LYS A 142 -2.43 8.42 -14.70
N ALA A 143 -1.78 7.27 -14.84
CA ALA A 143 -2.30 6.18 -15.65
C ALA A 143 -3.40 5.39 -14.93
N ILE A 144 -3.67 5.66 -13.65
CA ILE A 144 -4.74 5.03 -12.88
C ILE A 144 -5.99 5.92 -12.90
N PRO A 145 -7.11 5.44 -13.47
CA PRO A 145 -8.36 6.19 -13.45
C PRO A 145 -9.08 5.97 -12.12
N PHE A 146 -8.81 6.80 -11.10
CA PHE A 146 -9.42 6.71 -9.77
C PHE A 146 -10.94 7.02 -9.72
N ASN A 147 -11.66 6.85 -10.82
CA ASN A 147 -13.08 7.13 -10.90
C ASN A 147 -13.90 5.93 -10.38
N PRO A 148 -14.86 6.12 -9.47
CA PRO A 148 -15.87 5.10 -9.21
C PRO A 148 -16.70 4.91 -10.48
N LEU A 149 -16.87 3.66 -10.92
CA LEU A 149 -17.83 3.27 -11.96
C LEU A 149 -19.24 3.23 -11.39
#